data_AF-A0A822Y8I1-F1
#
_entry.id   AF-A0A822Y8I1-F1
#
_cell.length_a   1.000
_cell.length_b   1.000
_cell.length_c   1.000
_cell.angle_alpha   90.00
_cell.angle_beta   90.00
_cell.angle_gamma   90.00
#
_symmetry.space_group_name_H-M   'P 1'
#
loop_
_entity.id
_entity.type
_entity.pdbx_description
1 polymer ?
#
loop_
_entity_poly.entity_id
_entity_poly.type
_entity_poly.pdbx_seq_one_letter_code
_entity_poly.pdbx_strand_id
1 'polypeptide(L)'
;MAATTTVVPAIIVGGGRVGKALQSMGDGSDVLVKRGESVPLDFPGPILVCTRNDDLEAVLQSTPQSRWSDLVFFQNGMLEPWLESKGLGDADQVLAYFAVSKLGEPPVDGKTDTNPEGLTAAYGKWASAVASRLHAGGLSCKVLDKGAFQKQMLEKLIWICAFMLVGARHPGATVGVVESQYRSEASYIIL
;
A
#
# COMPACT_ATOMS: atom_id res chain seq x y z
N MET A 1 19.93 -14.92 16.26
CA MET A 1 19.30 -15.63 15.14
C MET A 1 18.13 -14.80 14.66
N ALA A 2 18.10 -14.37 13.40
CA ALA A 2 16.93 -13.68 12.87
C ALA A 2 15.77 -14.67 12.84
N ALA A 3 14.63 -14.32 13.45
CA ALA A 3 13.42 -15.10 13.31
C ALA A 3 13.10 -15.20 11.81
N THR A 4 12.99 -16.41 11.29
CA THR A 4 12.46 -16.64 9.94
C THR A 4 11.01 -16.15 9.94
N THR A 5 10.78 -14.97 9.39
CA THR A 5 9.45 -14.40 9.19
C THR A 5 8.74 -15.24 8.14
N THR A 6 7.84 -16.12 8.58
CA THR A 6 7.05 -16.96 7.68
C THR A 6 6.10 -16.09 6.86
N VAL A 7 6.28 -16.09 5.54
CA VAL A 7 5.35 -15.43 4.61
C VAL A 7 4.15 -16.35 4.40
N VAL A 8 2.95 -15.85 4.67
CA VAL A 8 1.70 -16.58 4.43
C VAL A 8 1.23 -16.38 2.98
N PRO A 9 0.57 -17.37 2.36
CA PRO A 9 -0.03 -17.23 1.05
C PRO A 9 -1.10 -16.12 1.07
N ALA A 10 -1.26 -15.43 -0.06
CA ALA A 10 -2.22 -14.34 -0.20
C ALA A 10 -2.95 -14.40 -1.54
N ILE A 11 -4.17 -13.85 -1.56
CA ILE A 11 -4.79 -13.44 -2.81
C ILE A 11 -4.31 -12.03 -3.13
N ILE A 12 -3.95 -11.78 -4.39
CA ILE A 12 -3.49 -10.47 -4.87
C ILE A 12 -4.48 -9.99 -5.92
N VAL A 13 -5.19 -8.90 -5.64
CA VAL A 13 -6.13 -8.29 -6.57
C VAL A 13 -5.43 -7.17 -7.33
N GLY A 14 -5.20 -7.39 -8.62
CA GLY A 14 -4.54 -6.43 -9.51
C GLY A 14 -3.09 -6.78 -9.83
N GLY A 15 -2.84 -7.25 -11.05
CA GLY A 15 -1.51 -7.63 -11.57
C GLY A 15 -0.62 -6.48 -12.04
N GLY A 16 -0.76 -5.29 -11.43
CA GLY A 16 0.09 -4.14 -11.72
C GLY A 16 1.48 -4.27 -11.09
N ARG A 17 2.24 -3.17 -11.12
CA ARG A 17 3.61 -3.10 -10.57
C ARG A 17 3.69 -3.55 -9.11
N VAL A 18 2.83 -2.99 -8.24
CA VAL A 18 2.79 -3.33 -6.81
C VAL A 18 2.33 -4.77 -6.60
N GLY A 19 1.22 -5.19 -7.22
CA GLY A 19 0.70 -6.55 -7.04
C GLY A 19 1.69 -7.63 -7.50
N LYS A 20 2.39 -7.42 -8.61
CA LYS A 20 3.45 -8.34 -9.06
C LYS A 20 4.67 -8.36 -8.16
N ALA A 21 5.07 -7.20 -7.61
CA ALA A 21 6.14 -7.16 -6.62
C ALA A 21 5.74 -7.95 -5.35
N LEU A 22 4.54 -7.75 -4.82
CA LEU A 22 4.04 -8.49 -3.66
C LEU A 22 3.93 -9.99 -3.94
N GLN A 23 3.54 -10.39 -5.15
CA GLN A 23 3.52 -11.79 -5.57
C GLN A 23 4.93 -12.41 -5.56
N SER A 24 5.93 -11.68 -6.03
CA SER A 24 7.32 -12.15 -6.04
C SER A 24 7.94 -12.28 -4.65
N MET A 25 7.37 -11.59 -3.64
CA MET A 25 7.75 -11.69 -2.23
C MET A 25 6.99 -12.80 -1.49
N GLY A 26 6.08 -13.50 -2.18
CA GLY A 26 5.31 -14.59 -1.61
C GLY A 26 6.12 -15.87 -1.45
N ASP A 27 5.44 -16.90 -0.95
CA ASP A 27 5.97 -18.26 -0.82
C ASP A 27 5.80 -19.10 -2.11
N GLY A 28 5.28 -18.49 -3.19
CA GLY A 28 4.96 -19.14 -4.46
C GLY A 28 3.53 -19.69 -4.54
N SER A 29 2.74 -19.62 -3.45
CA SER A 29 1.37 -20.15 -3.38
C SER A 29 0.30 -19.07 -3.54
N ASP A 30 0.69 -17.84 -3.89
CA ASP A 30 -0.24 -16.72 -4.07
C ASP A 30 -1.15 -16.90 -5.29
N VAL A 31 -2.40 -16.46 -5.15
CA VAL A 31 -3.36 -16.40 -6.25
C VAL A 31 -3.50 -14.97 -6.74
N LEU A 32 -3.20 -14.74 -8.02
CA LEU A 32 -3.43 -13.44 -8.65
C LEU A 32 -4.84 -13.40 -9.26
N VAL A 33 -5.66 -12.46 -8.79
CA VAL A 33 -6.99 -12.17 -9.32
C VAL A 33 -6.92 -10.94 -10.23
N LYS A 34 -7.35 -11.12 -11.47
CA LYS A 34 -7.41 -10.06 -12.50
C LYS A 34 -8.81 -9.44 -12.55
N ARG A 35 -8.91 -8.34 -13.30
CA ARG A 35 -10.19 -7.67 -13.54
C ARG A 35 -11.19 -8.65 -14.15
N GLY A 36 -12.37 -8.76 -13.53
CA GLY A 36 -13.47 -9.63 -13.96
C GLY A 36 -13.44 -11.04 -13.36
N GLU A 37 -12.38 -11.42 -12.66
CA GLU A 37 -12.31 -12.67 -11.91
C GLU A 37 -12.88 -12.47 -10.49
N SER A 38 -13.50 -13.50 -9.93
CA SER A 38 -14.00 -13.49 -8.55
C SER A 38 -12.90 -13.87 -7.57
N VAL A 39 -12.91 -13.27 -6.38
CA VAL A 39 -12.02 -13.65 -5.29
C VAL A 39 -12.45 -15.02 -4.74
N PRO A 40 -11.54 -16.01 -4.65
CA PRO A 40 -11.87 -17.33 -4.12
C PRO A 40 -12.36 -17.29 -2.68
N LEU A 41 -13.45 -18.00 -2.38
CA LEU A 41 -14.00 -18.12 -1.03
C LEU A 41 -13.05 -18.92 -0.11
N ASP A 42 -12.60 -20.08 -0.58
CA ASP A 42 -11.85 -21.09 0.20
C ASP A 42 -10.33 -20.93 0.02
N PHE A 43 -9.81 -19.74 0.34
CA PHE A 43 -8.37 -19.47 0.32
C PHE A 43 -7.92 -18.84 1.64
N PRO A 44 -6.94 -19.43 2.35
CA PRO A 44 -6.47 -18.89 3.62
C PRO A 44 -5.63 -17.63 3.40
N GLY A 45 -5.70 -16.69 4.34
CA GLY A 45 -4.81 -15.52 4.35
C GLY A 45 -5.44 -14.24 3.79
N PRO A 46 -4.61 -13.18 3.69
CA PRO A 46 -5.07 -11.85 3.30
C PRO A 46 -5.39 -11.74 1.81
N ILE A 47 -6.20 -10.73 1.49
CA ILE A 47 -6.50 -10.29 0.12
C ILE A 47 -5.85 -8.92 -0.09
N LEU A 48 -4.69 -8.90 -0.75
CA LEU A 48 -3.90 -7.69 -1.00
C LEU A 48 -4.47 -6.92 -2.19
N VAL A 49 -5.12 -5.79 -1.93
CA VAL A 49 -5.79 -4.97 -2.94
C VAL A 49 -4.81 -3.97 -3.55
N CYS A 50 -4.36 -4.25 -4.76
CA CYS A 50 -3.32 -3.50 -5.47
C CYS A 50 -3.84 -2.78 -6.73
N THR A 51 -5.15 -2.60 -6.83
CA THR A 51 -5.82 -1.85 -7.91
C THR A 51 -5.78 -0.34 -7.65
N ARG A 52 -6.28 0.44 -8.61
CA ARG A 52 -6.48 1.88 -8.42
C ARG A 52 -7.70 2.14 -7.53
N ASN A 53 -7.77 3.34 -6.94
CA ASN A 53 -8.89 3.76 -6.10
C ASN A 53 -10.24 3.66 -6.85
N ASP A 54 -10.27 4.00 -8.14
CA ASP A 54 -11.48 3.95 -8.97
C ASP A 54 -12.04 2.53 -9.17
N ASP A 55 -11.21 1.50 -8.97
CA ASP A 55 -11.59 0.10 -9.14
C ASP A 55 -12.09 -0.54 -7.82
N LEU A 56 -12.00 0.14 -6.67
CA LEU A 56 -12.27 -0.47 -5.35
C LEU A 56 -13.70 -0.99 -5.20
N GLU A 57 -14.70 -0.34 -5.79
CA GLU A 57 -16.09 -0.83 -5.74
C GLU A 57 -16.22 -2.19 -6.43
N ALA A 58 -15.55 -2.37 -7.58
CA ALA A 58 -15.55 -3.63 -8.30
C ALA A 58 -14.81 -4.74 -7.52
N VAL A 59 -13.79 -4.37 -6.72
CA VAL A 59 -13.12 -5.32 -5.81
C VAL A 59 -14.10 -5.82 -4.75
N LEU A 60 -14.88 -4.93 -4.12
CA LEU A 60 -15.89 -5.33 -3.14
C LEU A 60 -16.96 -6.24 -3.76
N GLN A 61 -17.45 -5.90 -4.96
CA GLN A 61 -18.46 -6.69 -5.68
C GLN A 61 -17.96 -8.09 -6.09
N SER A 62 -16.67 -8.21 -6.42
CA SER A 62 -16.05 -9.49 -6.79
C SER A 62 -15.52 -10.29 -5.59
N THR A 63 -15.59 -9.73 -4.38
CA THR A 63 -15.16 -10.37 -3.13
C THR A 63 -16.37 -10.86 -2.34
N PRO A 64 -16.45 -12.16 -1.98
CA PRO A 64 -17.48 -12.64 -1.07
C PRO A 64 -17.51 -11.82 0.22
N GLN A 65 -18.69 -11.37 0.65
CA GLN A 65 -18.81 -10.46 1.80
C GLN A 65 -18.21 -11.03 3.09
N SER A 66 -18.27 -12.36 3.28
CA SER A 66 -17.62 -13.07 4.40
C SER A 66 -16.10 -12.87 4.44
N ARG A 67 -15.48 -12.57 3.29
CA ARG A 67 -14.03 -12.34 3.13
C ARG A 67 -13.65 -10.86 3.16
N TRP A 68 -14.59 -9.93 3.30
CA TRP A 68 -14.27 -8.50 3.36
C TRP A 68 -13.35 -8.15 4.54
N SER A 69 -13.46 -8.90 5.64
CA SER A 69 -12.55 -8.77 6.81
C SER A 69 -11.10 -9.22 6.55
N ASP A 70 -10.81 -9.76 5.36
CA ASP A 70 -9.46 -10.14 4.94
C ASP A 70 -8.87 -9.19 3.88
N LEU A 71 -9.60 -8.15 3.48
CA LEU A 71 -9.13 -7.15 2.52
C LEU A 71 -8.07 -6.24 3.15
N VAL A 72 -6.93 -6.13 2.48
CA VAL A 72 -5.80 -5.27 2.86
C VAL A 72 -5.58 -4.24 1.74
N PHE A 73 -5.81 -2.97 2.03
CA PHE A 73 -5.78 -1.88 1.05
C PHE A 73 -4.39 -1.22 0.96
N PHE A 74 -3.78 -1.22 -0.23
CA PHE A 74 -2.47 -0.59 -0.51
C PHE A 74 -2.59 0.79 -1.18
N GLN A 75 -3.78 1.38 -1.14
CA GLN A 75 -4.09 2.61 -1.86
C GLN A 75 -3.43 3.82 -1.20
N ASN A 76 -3.10 4.81 -2.03
CA ASN A 76 -2.72 6.14 -1.54
C ASN A 76 -3.96 6.99 -1.23
N GLY A 77 -3.76 7.98 -0.36
CA GLY A 77 -4.81 8.90 0.09
C GLY A 77 -5.40 8.48 1.44
N MET A 78 -6.51 9.10 1.81
CA MET A 78 -7.26 8.81 3.03
C MET A 78 -8.52 8.04 2.69
N LEU A 79 -8.47 6.72 2.81
CA LEU A 79 -9.59 5.85 2.46
C LEU A 79 -10.69 5.79 3.52
N GLU A 80 -10.44 6.28 4.73
CA GLU A 80 -11.36 6.13 5.88
C GLU A 80 -12.81 6.52 5.56
N PRO A 81 -13.12 7.68 4.94
CA PRO A 81 -14.51 8.03 4.65
C PRO A 81 -15.19 7.01 3.72
N TRP A 82 -14.44 6.48 2.74
CA TRP A 82 -14.97 5.45 1.83
C TRP A 82 -15.16 4.12 2.56
N LEU A 83 -14.17 3.69 3.35
CA LEU A 83 -14.25 2.46 4.13
C LEU A 83 -15.42 2.49 5.13
N GLU A 84 -15.59 3.59 5.86
CA GLU A 84 -16.71 3.79 6.79
C GLU A 84 -18.07 3.68 6.07
N SER A 85 -18.20 4.27 4.87
CA SER A 85 -19.43 4.18 4.07
C SER A 85 -19.81 2.74 3.67
N LYS A 86 -18.85 1.81 3.71
CA LYS A 86 -19.02 0.38 3.39
C LYS A 86 -19.10 -0.51 4.64
N GLY A 87 -19.04 0.09 5.84
CA GLY A 87 -18.96 -0.68 7.09
C GLY A 87 -17.59 -1.33 7.33
N LEU A 88 -16.54 -0.79 6.72
CA LEU A 88 -15.16 -1.30 6.75
C LEU A 88 -14.20 -0.39 7.54
N GLY A 89 -14.70 0.34 8.55
CA GLY A 89 -13.92 1.35 9.30
C GLY A 89 -12.70 0.82 10.07
N ASP A 90 -12.56 -0.49 10.21
CA ASP A 90 -11.40 -1.17 10.81
C ASP A 90 -10.68 -2.10 9.81
N ALA A 91 -10.92 -1.94 8.51
CA ALA A 91 -10.25 -2.73 7.48
C ALA A 91 -8.74 -2.50 7.48
N ASP A 92 -8.01 -3.54 7.11
CA ASP A 92 -6.56 -3.52 7.00
C ASP A 92 -6.08 -2.55 5.93
N GLN A 93 -5.06 -1.77 6.25
CA GLN A 93 -4.51 -0.75 5.36
C GLN A 93 -2.98 -0.72 5.40
N VAL A 94 -2.38 -0.31 4.28
CA VAL A 94 -0.93 -0.18 4.13
C VAL A 94 -0.58 1.16 3.51
N LEU A 95 0.18 1.96 4.25
CA LEU A 95 0.83 3.16 3.75
C LEU A 95 2.14 2.78 3.07
N ALA A 96 2.08 2.46 1.78
CA ALA A 96 3.28 2.06 1.03
C ALA A 96 4.25 3.24 0.79
N TYR A 97 5.45 3.17 1.35
CA TYR A 97 6.58 4.05 1.03
C TYR A 97 7.69 3.23 0.38
N PHE A 98 7.38 2.66 -0.77
CA PHE A 98 8.34 2.01 -1.66
C PHE A 98 7.89 2.27 -3.09
N ALA A 99 8.83 2.22 -4.03
CA ALA A 99 8.56 2.44 -5.43
C ALA A 99 8.89 1.19 -6.25
N VAL A 100 7.99 0.83 -7.16
CA VAL A 100 8.28 -0.14 -8.24
C VAL A 100 8.33 0.67 -9.53
N SER A 101 9.53 0.88 -10.07
CA SER A 101 9.76 1.68 -11.27
C SER A 101 9.04 1.08 -12.47
N LYS A 102 9.28 -0.21 -12.75
CA LYS A 102 8.67 -0.95 -13.86
C LYS A 102 8.18 -2.33 -13.44
N LEU A 103 7.30 -2.90 -14.24
CA LEU A 103 6.77 -4.24 -14.00
C LEU A 103 7.92 -5.26 -14.03
N GLY A 104 8.04 -6.06 -12.97
CA GLY A 104 9.09 -7.08 -12.84
C GLY A 104 10.42 -6.58 -12.27
N GLU A 105 10.59 -5.27 -12.07
CA GLU A 105 11.75 -4.74 -11.34
C GLU A 105 11.51 -4.87 -9.82
N PRO A 106 12.57 -5.12 -9.03
CA PRO A 106 12.45 -5.16 -7.57
C PRO A 106 12.04 -3.77 -7.04
N PRO A 107 11.19 -3.71 -6.01
CA PRO A 107 10.85 -2.45 -5.37
C PRO A 107 12.06 -1.85 -4.66
N VAL A 108 12.08 -0.52 -4.61
CA VAL A 108 13.03 0.27 -3.84
C VAL A 108 12.32 0.79 -2.59
N ASP A 109 12.87 0.46 -1.43
CA ASP A 109 12.40 0.95 -0.13
C ASP A 109 12.55 2.49 -0.04
N GLY A 110 11.55 3.16 0.51
CA GLY A 110 11.53 4.62 0.70
C GLY A 110 12.30 5.07 1.94
N LYS A 111 13.39 4.37 2.28
CA LYS A 111 14.30 4.78 3.36
C LYS A 111 15.07 6.03 2.96
N THR A 112 15.26 6.93 3.92
CA THR A 112 16.03 8.17 3.77
C THR A 112 17.03 8.30 4.91
N ASP A 113 17.98 9.22 4.82
CA ASP A 113 18.92 9.51 5.91
C ASP A 113 18.20 9.94 7.21
N THR A 114 17.04 10.58 7.07
CA THR A 114 16.18 11.02 8.17
C THR A 114 15.23 9.94 8.70
N ASN A 115 14.95 8.91 7.90
CA ASN A 115 14.08 7.78 8.27
C ASN A 115 14.75 6.46 7.82
N PRO A 116 15.90 6.08 8.42
CA PRO A 116 16.66 4.91 8.00
C PRO A 116 15.91 3.59 8.28
N GLU A 117 14.94 3.62 9.19
CA GLU A 117 14.04 2.49 9.47
C GLU A 117 12.89 2.36 8.46
N GLY A 118 12.67 3.39 7.64
CA GLY A 118 11.65 3.45 6.60
C GLY A 118 10.26 3.88 7.09
N LEU A 119 9.42 4.32 6.14
CA LEU A 119 8.12 4.94 6.43
C LEU A 119 6.93 4.04 6.11
N THR A 120 7.14 2.89 5.46
CA THR A 120 6.04 1.98 5.15
C THR A 120 5.40 1.48 6.44
N ALA A 121 4.07 1.55 6.54
CA ALA A 121 3.33 1.11 7.72
C ALA A 121 2.09 0.30 7.33
N ALA A 122 1.74 -0.67 8.17
CA ALA A 122 0.55 -1.51 8.05
C ALA A 122 -0.28 -1.47 9.33
N TYR A 123 -1.60 -1.53 9.19
CA TYR A 123 -2.58 -1.56 10.26
C TYR A 123 -3.63 -2.65 9.98
N GLY A 124 -4.15 -3.26 11.04
CA GLY A 124 -5.25 -4.24 10.99
C GLY A 124 -4.83 -5.68 11.33
N LYS A 125 -5.75 -6.61 11.10
CA LYS A 125 -5.65 -8.04 11.40
C LYS A 125 -4.42 -8.71 10.77
N TRP A 126 -4.12 -8.35 9.52
CA TRP A 126 -3.08 -8.89 8.66
C TRP A 126 -1.81 -8.06 8.62
N ALA A 127 -1.71 -6.96 9.39
CA ALA A 127 -0.56 -6.07 9.38
C ALA A 127 0.79 -6.79 9.60
N SER A 128 0.84 -7.76 10.53
CA SER A 128 2.06 -8.55 10.78
C SER A 128 2.43 -9.47 9.62
N ALA A 129 1.43 -10.03 8.92
CA ALA A 129 1.64 -10.84 7.73
C ALA A 129 2.15 -10.00 6.56
N VAL A 130 1.60 -8.80 6.38
CA VAL A 130 2.08 -7.81 5.40
C VAL A 130 3.52 -7.41 5.70
N ALA A 131 3.83 -7.09 6.96
CA ALA A 131 5.18 -6.71 7.35
C ALA A 131 6.18 -7.83 7.08
N SER A 132 5.84 -9.07 7.43
CA SER A 132 6.68 -10.25 7.16
C SER A 132 6.96 -10.42 5.66
N ARG A 133 5.94 -10.25 4.82
CA ARG A 133 6.09 -10.31 3.35
C ARG A 133 6.98 -9.18 2.81
N LEU A 134 6.77 -7.95 3.26
CA LEU A 134 7.59 -6.81 2.83
C LEU A 134 9.05 -6.98 3.29
N HIS A 135 9.28 -7.45 4.52
CA HIS A 135 10.62 -7.76 5.04
C HIS A 135 11.31 -8.87 4.23
N ALA A 136 10.58 -9.92 3.82
CA ALA A 136 11.10 -10.97 2.94
C ALA A 136 11.51 -10.41 1.56
N GLY A 137 10.83 -9.36 1.09
CA GLY A 137 11.20 -8.58 -0.09
C GLY A 137 12.31 -7.55 0.11
N GLY A 138 12.94 -7.50 1.30
CA GLY A 138 13.98 -6.50 1.63
C GLY A 138 13.46 -5.09 1.91
N LEU A 139 12.14 -4.91 2.05
CA LEU A 139 11.50 -3.64 2.34
C LEU A 139 11.25 -3.47 3.84
N SER A 140 11.25 -2.23 4.30
CA SER A 140 10.78 -1.85 5.63
C SER A 140 9.25 -1.95 5.73
N CYS A 141 8.76 -2.23 6.93
CA CYS A 141 7.35 -2.10 7.27
C CYS A 141 7.18 -2.04 8.80
N LYS A 142 6.48 -1.00 9.28
CA LYS A 142 6.05 -0.83 10.67
C LYS A 142 4.65 -1.42 10.84
N VAL A 143 4.38 -2.12 11.94
CA VAL A 143 3.02 -2.49 12.34
C VAL A 143 2.57 -1.48 13.38
N LEU A 144 1.47 -0.78 13.10
CA LEU A 144 0.98 0.31 13.93
C LEU A 144 -0.44 0.03 14.45
N ASP A 145 -0.76 0.58 15.62
CA ASP A 145 -2.14 0.71 16.06
C ASP A 145 -2.89 1.79 15.25
N LYS A 146 -4.21 1.85 15.40
CA LYS A 146 -5.09 2.74 14.62
C LYS A 146 -4.67 4.21 14.73
N GLY A 147 -4.41 4.68 15.95
CA GLY A 147 -4.09 6.10 16.17
C GLY A 147 -2.73 6.49 15.60
N ALA A 148 -1.72 5.63 15.75
CA ALA A 148 -0.41 5.86 15.15
C ALA A 148 -0.45 5.77 13.62
N PHE A 149 -1.22 4.82 13.07
CA PHE A 149 -1.41 4.68 11.62
C PHE A 149 -2.10 5.90 11.01
N GLN A 150 -3.18 6.38 11.63
CA GLN A 150 -3.92 7.56 11.18
C GLN A 150 -3.05 8.82 11.13
N LYS A 151 -2.19 9.03 12.13
CA LYS A 151 -1.21 10.13 12.13
C LYS A 151 -0.30 10.08 10.90
N GLN A 152 0.31 8.91 10.63
CA GLN A 152 1.16 8.75 9.44
C GLN A 152 0.39 8.84 8.13
N MET A 153 -0.88 8.42 8.10
CA MET A 153 -1.73 8.56 6.92
C MET A 153 -1.98 10.02 6.59
N LEU A 154 -2.27 10.86 7.60
CA LEU A 154 -2.46 12.30 7.42
C LEU A 154 -1.16 12.99 6.98
N GLU A 155 -0.02 12.64 7.59
CA GLU A 155 1.29 13.13 7.17
C GLU A 155 1.57 12.79 5.70
N LYS A 156 1.33 11.53 5.31
CA LYS A 156 1.45 11.07 3.91
C LYS A 156 0.51 11.82 2.99
N LEU A 157 -0.74 12.03 3.40
CA LEU A 157 -1.75 12.73 2.61
C LEU A 157 -1.32 14.17 2.33
N ILE A 158 -0.89 14.91 3.36
CA ILE A 158 -0.40 16.28 3.23
C ILE A 158 0.78 16.31 2.24
N TRP A 159 1.75 15.40 2.41
CA TRP A 159 2.90 15.30 1.53
C TRP A 159 2.50 15.01 0.07
N ILE A 160 1.64 14.02 -0.18
CA ILE A 160 1.17 13.67 -1.53
C ILE A 160 0.41 14.87 -2.14
N CYS A 161 -0.51 15.49 -1.40
CA CYS A 161 -1.28 16.62 -1.88
C CYS A 161 -0.37 17.78 -2.33
N ALA A 162 0.60 18.16 -1.50
CA ALA A 162 1.54 19.23 -1.83
C ALA A 162 2.43 18.88 -3.03
N PHE A 163 3.08 17.71 -3.00
CA PHE A 163 4.03 17.32 -4.05
C PHE A 163 3.34 17.07 -5.40
N MET A 164 2.17 16.44 -5.41
CA MET A 164 1.43 16.18 -6.64
C MET A 164 0.81 17.45 -7.22
N LEU A 165 0.34 18.38 -6.37
CA LEU A 165 -0.16 19.68 -6.84
C LEU A 165 0.94 20.51 -7.51
N VAL A 166 2.11 20.61 -6.87
CA VAL A 166 3.27 21.31 -7.45
C VAL A 166 3.73 20.62 -8.73
N GLY A 167 3.82 19.28 -8.72
CA GLY A 167 4.18 18.51 -9.91
C GLY A 167 3.21 18.73 -11.08
N ALA A 168 1.90 18.79 -10.81
CA ALA A 168 0.89 19.03 -11.84
C ALA A 168 0.99 20.43 -12.46
N ARG A 169 1.45 21.43 -11.70
CA ARG A 169 1.70 22.80 -12.18
C ARG A 169 2.93 22.89 -13.08
N HIS A 170 3.86 21.94 -13.00
CA HIS A 170 5.13 21.92 -13.74
C HIS A 170 5.18 20.72 -14.70
N PRO A 171 4.78 20.87 -15.99
CA PRO A 171 4.68 19.76 -16.93
C PRO A 171 5.96 18.93 -17.04
N GLY A 172 5.84 17.62 -16.86
CA GLY A 172 6.96 16.67 -16.93
C GLY A 172 7.78 16.54 -15.64
N ALA A 173 7.46 17.31 -14.58
CA ALA A 173 8.13 17.18 -13.30
C ALA A 173 7.79 15.83 -12.64
N THR A 174 8.84 15.08 -12.27
CA THR A 174 8.72 13.92 -11.39
C THR A 174 8.70 14.38 -9.93
N VAL A 175 8.36 13.49 -9.00
CA VAL A 175 8.45 13.77 -7.55
C VAL A 175 9.87 14.23 -7.16
N GLY A 176 10.91 13.64 -7.75
CA GLY A 176 12.30 14.06 -7.52
C GLY A 176 12.63 15.44 -8.10
N VAL A 177 12.01 15.84 -9.21
CA VAL A 177 12.14 17.21 -9.74
C VAL A 177 11.43 18.21 -8.81
N VAL A 178 10.25 17.87 -8.30
CA VAL A 178 9.55 18.71 -7.31
C VAL A 178 10.41 18.90 -6.06
N GLU A 179 10.99 17.81 -5.53
CA GLU A 179 11.87 17.85 -4.37
C GLU A 179 13.11 18.72 -4.59
N SER A 180 13.78 18.58 -5.73
CA SER A 180 15.07 19.25 -5.98
C SER A 180 14.95 20.69 -6.50
N GLN A 181 13.89 21.02 -7.24
CA GLN A 181 13.76 22.33 -7.95
C GLN A 181 12.60 23.19 -7.45
N TYR A 182 11.54 22.58 -6.90
CA TYR A 182 10.31 23.28 -6.51
C TYR A 182 9.97 23.11 -5.02
N ARG A 183 10.98 22.80 -4.19
CA ARG A 183 10.82 22.56 -2.76
C ARG A 183 10.14 23.69 -2.00
N SER A 184 10.44 24.93 -2.38
CA SER A 184 9.84 26.12 -1.76
C SER A 184 8.33 26.20 -2.02
N GLU A 185 7.88 25.89 -3.23
CA GLU A 185 6.45 25.81 -3.57
C GLU A 185 5.75 24.71 -2.77
N ALA A 186 6.36 23.52 -2.67
CA ALA A 186 5.81 22.42 -1.88
C ALA A 186 5.73 22.78 -0.39
N SER A 187 6.74 23.46 0.13
CA SER A 187 6.79 23.89 1.54
C SER A 187 5.75 24.96 1.85
N TYR A 188 5.49 25.89 0.91
CA TYR A 188 4.46 26.92 1.04
C TYR A 188 3.03 26.36 1.09
N ILE A 189 2.79 25.16 0.54
CA ILE A 189 1.48 24.50 0.65
C ILE A 189 1.29 23.81 2.00
N ILE A 190 2.39 23.35 2.62
CA ILE A 190 2.37 22.57 3.87
C ILE A 190 2.33 23.47 5.11
N LEU A 191 3.04 24.61 5.05
CA LEU A 191 3.23 25.57 6.16
C LEU A 191 2.25 26.75 6.05
#